data_AF-A0A3S5ISZ1-F1
#
_entry.id   AF-A0A3S5ISZ1-F1
#
_cell.length_a   1.000
_cell.length_b   1.000
_cell.length_c   1.000
_cell.angle_alpha   90.00
_cell.angle_beta   90.00
_cell.angle_gamma   90.00
#
_symmetry.space_group_name_H-M   'P 1'
#
loop_
_entity.id
_entity.type
_entity.pdbx_description
1 polymer ?
#
loop_
_entity_poly.entity_id
_entity_poly.type
_entity_poly.pdbx_seq_one_letter_code
_entity_poly.pdbx_strand_id
1 'polypeptide(L)'
;MSACDYVQPMVPQLVAALMEAIAQANSVRQEELVAAVKIQSAYRMWREFRTYRVVRKAVVCVQRMYRGHMQRKRVMKRREEAEESHERAVYEYYATRIQACFRGYYVRCHVDNFFARKLYIEETLRVSSEVREMATQLHHAQVERDAEARLTLQKQSYKEATEKLHHLVSTVSVSGVYRRPMVPCSTMSVYGSSVEGDIRHNSEAALRPQHIRKVRETLKTVLKERQNNGGVPAATGEGYSTWPNQGRVTDDAKGRDNVSSFRIFRGAWNRSRIDGRSLPPITSSSAGNGNKHLGNVVQHSCIDAFEPLYDTETAALLRCVDTKEIQALHGTKPFVVPAPRRVPL
;
A
#
# COMPACT_ATOMS: atom_id res chain seq x y z
N MET A 1 -144.88 30.22 86.60
CA MET A 1 -143.92 30.53 85.52
C MET A 1 -142.68 29.68 85.74
N SER A 2 -142.47 28.65 84.93
CA SER A 2 -141.16 28.00 84.77
C SER A 2 -141.13 27.34 83.41
N ALA A 3 -140.18 27.78 82.60
CA ALA A 3 -140.01 27.42 81.20
C ALA A 3 -139.48 25.98 81.09
N CYS A 4 -140.06 25.23 80.16
CA CYS A 4 -139.60 23.92 79.76
C CYS A 4 -138.43 24.12 78.79
N ASP A 5 -137.20 23.94 79.28
CA ASP A 5 -135.98 23.99 78.46
C ASP A 5 -135.95 22.79 77.51
N TYR A 6 -136.20 23.08 76.23
CA TYR A 6 -136.14 22.12 75.14
C TYR A 6 -134.66 21.82 74.81
N VAL A 7 -134.13 20.73 75.37
CA VAL A 7 -132.79 20.23 75.04
C VAL A 7 -132.75 19.88 73.55
N GLN A 8 -132.00 20.66 72.76
CA GLN A 8 -131.82 20.36 71.34
C GLN A 8 -131.06 19.03 71.15
N PRO A 9 -131.38 18.24 70.12
CA PRO A 9 -130.67 17.01 69.86
C PRO A 9 -129.23 17.35 69.39
N MET A 10 -128.22 17.03 70.21
CA MET A 10 -126.80 17.24 69.88
C MET A 10 -126.27 16.31 68.76
N VAL A 11 -127.00 15.25 68.45
CA VAL A 11 -126.61 14.23 67.45
C VAL A 11 -126.56 14.76 66.00
N PRO A 12 -127.55 15.51 65.48
CA PRO A 12 -127.49 16.06 64.12
C PRO A 12 -126.39 17.12 63.91
N GLN A 13 -126.04 17.90 64.94
CA GLN A 13 -124.98 18.91 64.84
C GLN A 13 -123.58 18.28 64.70
N LEU A 14 -123.33 17.20 65.44
CA LEU A 14 -122.07 16.45 65.35
C LEU A 14 -121.91 15.80 63.97
N VAL A 15 -122.98 15.21 63.45
CA VAL A 15 -122.98 14.58 62.11
C VAL A 15 -122.76 15.64 61.03
N ALA A 16 -123.38 16.81 61.13
CA ALA A 16 -123.17 17.91 60.19
C ALA A 16 -121.73 18.43 60.20
N ALA A 17 -121.14 18.67 61.39
CA ALA A 17 -119.75 19.09 61.53
C ALA A 17 -118.76 18.05 60.97
N LEU A 18 -119.03 16.76 61.19
CA LEU A 18 -118.24 15.68 60.62
C LEU A 18 -118.32 15.65 59.08
N MET A 19 -119.51 15.78 58.52
CA MET A 19 -119.72 15.81 57.06
C MET A 19 -119.06 17.02 56.42
N GLU A 20 -119.09 18.18 57.08
CA GLU A 20 -118.40 19.39 56.61
C GLU A 20 -116.87 19.23 56.67
N ALA A 21 -116.32 18.67 57.75
CA ALA A 21 -114.90 18.35 57.86
C ALA A 21 -114.45 17.36 56.76
N ILE A 22 -115.27 16.35 56.43
CA ILE A 22 -115.01 15.42 55.34
C ILE A 22 -115.05 16.13 53.98
N ALA A 23 -115.99 17.05 53.76
CA ALA A 23 -116.09 17.81 52.52
C ALA A 23 -114.90 18.76 52.32
N GLN A 24 -114.45 19.44 53.38
CA GLN A 24 -113.25 20.30 53.38
C GLN A 24 -111.98 19.47 53.16
N ALA A 25 -111.85 18.30 53.81
CA ALA A 25 -110.72 17.41 53.57
C ALA A 25 -110.69 16.91 52.11
N ASN A 26 -111.85 16.59 51.54
CA ASN A 26 -111.95 16.14 50.14
C ASN A 26 -111.67 17.24 49.12
N SER A 27 -111.98 18.52 49.41
CA SER A 27 -111.71 19.63 48.49
C SER A 27 -110.21 19.90 48.34
N VAL A 28 -109.42 19.71 49.41
CA VAL A 28 -107.97 19.96 49.43
C VAL A 28 -107.14 18.71 49.05
N ARG A 29 -107.72 17.51 49.19
CA ARG A 29 -107.05 16.23 48.93
C ARG A 29 -106.26 16.16 47.62
N GLN A 30 -106.81 16.70 46.53
CA GLN A 30 -106.14 16.61 45.22
C GLN A 30 -104.87 17.47 45.16
N GLU A 31 -104.88 18.65 45.79
CA GLU A 31 -103.72 19.54 45.84
C GLU A 31 -102.61 18.94 46.71
N GLU A 32 -102.99 18.34 47.85
CA GLU A 32 -102.07 17.60 48.73
C GLU A 32 -101.42 16.42 48.01
N LEU A 33 -102.21 15.64 47.26
CA LEU A 33 -101.68 14.52 46.47
C LEU A 33 -100.68 15.01 45.41
N VAL A 34 -101.00 16.09 44.69
CA VAL A 34 -100.10 16.66 43.68
C VAL A 34 -98.81 17.17 44.34
N ALA A 35 -98.90 17.86 45.48
CA ALA A 35 -97.74 18.34 46.22
C ALA A 35 -96.88 17.16 46.73
N ALA A 36 -97.50 16.13 47.29
CA ALA A 36 -96.83 14.92 47.76
C ALA A 36 -96.11 14.20 46.61
N VAL A 37 -96.75 14.03 45.45
CA VAL A 37 -96.14 13.42 44.26
C VAL A 37 -94.94 14.23 43.76
N LYS A 38 -95.01 15.57 43.77
CA LYS A 38 -93.87 16.44 43.42
C LYS A 38 -92.69 16.24 44.37
N ILE A 39 -92.94 16.21 45.67
CA ILE A 39 -91.89 15.99 46.68
C ILE A 39 -91.27 14.59 46.50
N GLN A 40 -92.10 13.56 46.35
CA GLN A 40 -91.64 12.19 46.19
C GLN A 40 -90.84 11.99 44.90
N SER A 41 -91.30 12.54 43.78
CA SER A 41 -90.59 12.45 42.50
C SER A 41 -89.26 13.21 42.53
N ALA A 42 -89.22 14.41 43.12
CA ALA A 42 -88.00 15.18 43.32
C ALA A 42 -86.99 14.42 44.20
N TYR A 43 -87.45 13.81 45.31
CA TYR A 43 -86.59 13.02 46.18
C TYR A 43 -86.04 11.76 45.48
N ARG A 44 -86.90 11.02 44.76
CA ARG A 44 -86.48 9.84 43.97
C ARG A 44 -85.42 10.24 42.93
N MET A 45 -85.64 11.33 42.19
CA MET A 45 -84.66 11.87 41.25
C MET A 45 -83.35 12.24 41.93
N TRP A 46 -83.41 12.99 43.04
CA TRP A 46 -82.21 13.40 43.79
C TRP A 46 -81.40 12.21 44.27
N ARG A 47 -82.06 11.17 44.78
CA ARG A 47 -81.42 9.94 45.25
C ARG A 47 -80.67 9.23 44.12
N GLU A 48 -81.32 9.01 42.98
CA GLU A 48 -80.68 8.36 41.83
C GLU A 48 -79.56 9.24 41.24
N PHE A 49 -79.76 10.55 41.16
CA PHE A 49 -78.74 11.47 40.64
C PHE A 49 -77.49 11.49 41.52
N ARG A 50 -77.65 11.39 42.84
CA ARG A 50 -76.53 11.28 43.79
C ARG A 50 -75.73 10.01 43.53
N THR A 51 -76.40 8.86 43.39
CA THR A 51 -75.76 7.57 43.08
C THR A 51 -75.02 7.64 41.74
N TYR A 52 -75.67 8.14 40.69
CA TYR A 52 -75.05 8.34 39.37
C TYR A 52 -73.79 9.21 39.45
N ARG A 53 -73.83 10.32 40.19
CA ARG A 53 -72.70 11.24 40.32
C ARG A 53 -71.49 10.59 41.02
N VAL A 54 -71.72 9.73 42.01
CA VAL A 54 -70.65 8.97 42.68
C VAL A 54 -70.00 8.00 41.70
N VAL A 55 -70.81 7.19 40.98
CA VAL A 55 -70.30 6.24 39.99
C VAL A 55 -69.55 6.95 38.86
N ARG A 56 -70.11 8.04 38.31
CA ARG A 56 -69.46 8.84 37.26
C ARG A 56 -68.09 9.37 37.71
N LYS A 57 -67.99 9.89 38.94
CA LYS A 57 -66.71 10.36 39.49
C LYS A 57 -65.69 9.22 39.62
N ALA A 58 -66.12 8.05 40.08
CA ALA A 58 -65.26 6.88 40.18
C ALA A 58 -64.76 6.44 38.80
N VAL A 59 -65.63 6.36 37.79
CA VAL A 59 -65.26 6.02 36.40
C VAL A 59 -64.24 7.00 35.83
N VAL A 60 -64.47 8.31 35.98
CA VAL A 60 -63.53 9.34 35.50
C VAL A 60 -62.18 9.23 36.23
N CYS A 61 -62.18 8.91 37.52
CA CYS A 61 -60.94 8.68 38.28
C CYS A 61 -60.15 7.50 37.71
N VAL A 62 -60.81 6.35 37.49
CA VAL A 62 -60.18 5.15 36.92
C VAL A 62 -59.62 5.45 35.52
N GLN A 63 -60.40 6.11 34.66
CA GLN A 63 -59.97 6.49 33.31
C GLN A 63 -58.76 7.42 33.33
N ARG A 64 -58.77 8.43 34.22
CA ARG A 64 -57.63 9.36 34.41
C ARG A 64 -56.38 8.60 34.84
N MET A 65 -56.49 7.72 35.85
CA MET A 65 -55.37 6.93 36.36
C MET A 65 -54.81 6.00 35.28
N TYR A 66 -55.68 5.34 34.52
CA TYR A 66 -55.29 4.45 33.43
C TYR A 66 -54.56 5.20 32.31
N ARG A 67 -55.10 6.33 31.83
CA ARG A 67 -54.42 7.18 30.82
C ARG A 67 -53.05 7.64 31.32
N GLY A 68 -52.96 8.03 32.59
CA GLY A 68 -51.70 8.41 33.23
C GLY A 68 -50.70 7.26 33.31
N HIS A 69 -51.14 6.06 33.69
CA HIS A 69 -50.30 4.85 33.73
C HIS A 69 -49.77 4.50 32.34
N MET A 70 -50.63 4.48 31.32
CA MET A 70 -50.24 4.21 29.94
C MET A 70 -49.22 5.22 29.43
N GLN A 71 -49.40 6.51 29.72
CA GLN A 71 -48.44 7.53 29.30
C GLN A 71 -47.10 7.39 30.01
N ARG A 72 -47.08 7.09 31.31
CA ARG A 72 -45.84 6.81 32.04
C ARG A 72 -45.11 5.59 31.47
N LYS A 73 -45.82 4.52 31.16
CA LYS A 73 -45.25 3.32 30.51
C LYS A 73 -44.63 3.65 29.15
N ARG A 74 -45.28 4.48 28.34
CA ARG A 74 -44.73 4.96 27.05
C ARG A 74 -43.50 5.84 27.21
N VAL A 75 -43.46 6.68 28.25
CA VAL A 75 -42.30 7.54 28.54
C VAL A 75 -41.12 6.68 29.01
N MET A 76 -41.35 5.72 29.90
CA MET A 76 -40.29 4.79 30.35
C MET A 76 -39.70 4.01 29.18
N LYS A 77 -40.54 3.44 28.32
CA LYS A 77 -40.06 2.73 27.12
C LYS A 77 -39.22 3.64 26.20
N ARG A 78 -39.68 4.87 25.93
CA ARG A 78 -38.91 5.83 25.11
C ARG A 78 -37.60 6.24 25.76
N ARG A 79 -37.56 6.31 27.10
CA ARG A 79 -36.35 6.61 27.84
C ARG A 79 -35.35 5.45 27.74
N GLU A 80 -35.81 4.21 27.91
CA GLU A 80 -34.99 3.01 27.73
C GLU A 80 -34.44 2.95 26.30
N GLU A 81 -35.28 3.15 25.28
CA GLU A 81 -34.86 3.19 23.87
C GLU A 81 -33.80 4.29 23.62
N ALA A 82 -33.96 5.47 24.23
CA ALA A 82 -32.99 6.56 24.13
C ALA A 82 -31.66 6.22 24.84
N GLU A 83 -31.71 5.66 26.04
CA GLU A 83 -30.53 5.22 26.79
C GLU A 83 -29.76 4.13 26.03
N GLU A 84 -30.44 3.11 25.50
CA GLU A 84 -29.84 2.08 24.66
C GLU A 84 -29.22 2.66 23.38
N SER A 85 -29.90 3.61 22.73
CA SER A 85 -29.38 4.25 21.52
C SER A 85 -28.10 5.05 21.81
N HIS A 86 -28.05 5.73 22.95
CA HIS A 86 -26.89 6.48 23.40
C HIS A 86 -25.72 5.53 23.71
N GLU A 87 -25.96 4.45 24.46
CA GLU A 87 -24.93 3.44 24.75
C GLU A 87 -24.34 2.83 23.48
N ARG A 88 -25.19 2.44 22.52
CA ARG A 88 -24.74 1.94 21.21
C ARG A 88 -23.87 2.95 20.47
N ALA A 89 -24.28 4.22 20.42
CA ALA A 89 -23.53 5.27 19.74
C ALA A 89 -22.14 5.49 20.38
N VAL A 90 -22.05 5.43 21.71
CA VAL A 90 -20.76 5.53 22.43
C VAL A 90 -19.85 4.36 22.07
N TYR A 91 -20.36 3.12 22.06
CA TYR A 91 -19.55 1.96 21.67
C TYR A 91 -19.12 2.01 20.20
N GLU A 92 -19.99 2.43 19.29
CA GLU A 92 -19.67 2.59 17.87
C GLU A 92 -18.55 3.64 17.67
N TYR A 93 -18.60 4.77 18.39
CA TYR A 93 -17.54 5.78 18.37
C TYR A 93 -16.18 5.23 18.81
N TYR A 94 -16.12 4.49 19.91
CA TYR A 94 -14.85 3.92 20.36
C TYR A 94 -14.35 2.80 19.44
N ALA A 95 -15.26 1.95 18.94
CA ALA A 95 -14.92 0.88 18.00
C ALA A 95 -14.30 1.46 16.72
N THR A 96 -14.89 2.49 16.13
CA THR A 96 -14.35 3.12 14.91
C THR A 96 -12.95 3.71 15.13
N ARG A 97 -12.68 4.33 16.29
CA ARG A 97 -11.35 4.83 16.64
C ARG A 97 -10.31 3.73 16.80
N ILE A 98 -10.65 2.65 17.51
CA ILE A 98 -9.77 1.49 17.71
C ILE A 98 -9.45 0.88 16.34
N GLN A 99 -10.47 0.65 15.52
CA GLN A 99 -10.27 0.06 14.20
C GLN A 99 -9.46 0.96 13.27
N ALA A 100 -9.67 2.29 13.29
CA ALA A 100 -8.86 3.23 12.50
C ALA A 100 -7.38 3.20 12.93
N CYS A 101 -7.12 3.19 14.23
CA CYS A 101 -5.76 3.05 14.78
C CYS A 101 -5.11 1.73 14.33
N PHE A 102 -5.85 0.61 14.44
CA PHE A 102 -5.36 -0.70 14.03
C PHE A 102 -5.09 -0.79 12.53
N ARG A 103 -6.01 -0.32 11.67
CA ARG A 103 -5.81 -0.28 10.21
C ARG A 103 -4.56 0.54 9.86
N GLY A 104 -4.37 1.69 10.50
CA GLY A 104 -3.18 2.51 10.31
C GLY A 104 -1.89 1.82 10.77
N TYR A 105 -1.91 1.13 11.91
CA TYR A 105 -0.78 0.32 12.37
C TYR A 105 -0.46 -0.81 11.38
N TYR A 106 -1.48 -1.58 10.97
CA TYR A 106 -1.33 -2.72 10.08
C TYR A 106 -0.69 -2.33 8.74
N VAL A 107 -1.17 -1.25 8.11
CA VAL A 107 -0.62 -0.76 6.85
C VAL A 107 0.85 -0.38 7.01
N ARG A 108 1.22 0.39 8.04
CA ARG A 108 2.61 0.85 8.24
C ARG A 108 3.58 -0.29 8.57
N CYS A 109 3.10 -1.37 9.20
CA CYS A 109 3.94 -2.49 9.59
C CYS A 109 4.03 -3.60 8.53
N HIS A 110 2.92 -3.92 7.85
CA HIS A 110 2.80 -5.13 7.04
C HIS A 110 2.60 -4.90 5.55
N VAL A 111 2.01 -3.77 5.14
CA VAL A 111 1.74 -3.48 3.72
C VAL A 111 2.81 -2.55 3.15
N ASP A 112 2.91 -1.35 3.72
CA ASP A 112 3.78 -0.27 3.23
C ASP A 112 4.85 0.07 4.27
N ASN A 113 5.76 -0.88 4.51
CA ASN A 113 6.88 -0.65 5.42
C ASN A 113 7.89 0.33 4.78
N PHE A 114 7.73 1.61 5.11
CA PHE A 114 8.58 2.71 4.60
C PHE A 114 10.07 2.45 4.81
N PHE A 115 10.46 1.96 5.99
CA PHE A 115 11.86 1.71 6.32
C PHE A 115 12.44 0.58 5.47
N ALA A 116 11.71 -0.53 5.33
CA ALA A 116 12.12 -1.62 4.45
C ALA A 116 12.28 -1.16 2.99
N ARG A 117 11.39 -0.27 2.52
CA ARG A 117 11.45 0.32 1.18
C ARG A 117 12.65 1.22 0.97
N LYS A 118 12.87 2.16 1.89
CA LYS A 118 14.01 3.08 1.84
C LYS A 118 15.32 2.32 1.78
N LEU A 119 15.45 1.33 2.66
CA LEU A 119 16.60 0.44 2.71
C LEU A 119 16.77 -0.31 1.37
N TYR A 120 15.73 -0.92 0.82
CA TYR A 120 15.83 -1.59 -0.49
C TYR A 120 16.35 -0.65 -1.59
N ILE A 121 15.83 0.58 -1.67
CA ILE A 121 16.23 1.56 -2.69
C ILE A 121 17.70 1.96 -2.50
N GLU A 122 18.13 2.25 -1.27
CA GLU A 122 19.53 2.61 -0.97
C GLU A 122 20.50 1.49 -1.39
N GLU A 123 20.17 0.24 -1.10
CA GLU A 123 21.01 -0.90 -1.50
C GLU A 123 21.07 -1.06 -3.01
N THR A 124 19.93 -0.93 -3.68
CA THR A 124 19.84 -1.02 -5.13
C THR A 124 20.67 0.08 -5.80
N LEU A 125 20.66 1.29 -5.23
CA LEU A 125 21.48 2.41 -5.70
C LEU A 125 22.98 2.12 -5.53
N ARG A 126 23.39 1.58 -4.37
CA ARG A 126 24.79 1.21 -4.08
C ARG A 126 25.31 0.16 -5.07
N VAL A 127 24.56 -0.92 -5.27
CA VAL A 127 24.93 -1.97 -6.23
C VAL A 127 24.95 -1.40 -7.66
N SER A 128 24.00 -0.53 -8.01
CA SER A 128 23.95 0.09 -9.33
C SER A 128 25.10 1.08 -9.58
N SER A 129 25.62 1.78 -8.55
CA SER A 129 26.83 2.59 -8.70
C SER A 129 28.06 1.72 -8.90
N GLU A 130 28.20 0.64 -8.13
CA GLU A 130 29.34 -0.29 -8.26
C GLU A 130 29.40 -0.95 -9.64
N VAL A 131 28.26 -1.39 -10.18
CA VAL A 131 28.19 -1.95 -11.53
C VAL A 131 28.57 -0.91 -12.59
N ARG A 132 28.12 0.35 -12.42
CA ARG A 132 28.48 1.44 -13.34
C ARG A 132 29.97 1.75 -13.29
N GLU A 133 30.57 1.83 -12.11
CA GLU A 133 32.01 2.05 -11.93
C GLU A 133 32.85 0.91 -12.52
N MET A 134 32.43 -0.34 -12.32
CA MET A 134 33.09 -1.48 -12.93
C MET A 134 32.98 -1.44 -14.46
N ALA A 135 31.80 -1.10 -14.99
CA ALA A 135 31.60 -0.97 -16.43
C ALA A 135 32.45 0.14 -17.04
N THR A 136 32.59 1.30 -16.36
CA THR A 136 33.46 2.38 -16.84
C THR A 136 34.94 1.97 -16.81
N GLN A 137 35.40 1.30 -15.75
CA GLN A 137 36.77 0.79 -15.66
C GLN A 137 37.08 -0.22 -16.77
N LEU A 138 36.18 -1.18 -17.01
CA LEU A 138 36.35 -2.15 -18.09
C LEU A 138 36.33 -1.49 -19.47
N HIS A 139 35.48 -0.48 -19.66
CA HIS A 139 35.44 0.29 -20.90
C HIS A 139 36.75 1.06 -21.12
N HIS A 140 37.26 1.76 -20.10
CA HIS A 140 38.57 2.43 -20.19
C HIS A 140 39.68 1.44 -20.51
N ALA A 141 39.75 0.30 -19.80
CA ALA A 141 40.74 -0.73 -20.07
C ALA A 141 40.62 -1.33 -21.48
N GLN A 142 39.41 -1.41 -22.04
CA GLN A 142 39.19 -1.83 -23.43
C GLN A 142 39.69 -0.78 -24.42
N VAL A 143 39.36 0.49 -24.20
CA VAL A 143 39.78 1.60 -25.05
C VAL A 143 41.31 1.72 -25.09
N GLU A 144 41.98 1.61 -23.94
CA GLU A 144 43.44 1.63 -23.87
C GLU A 144 44.05 0.45 -24.64
N ARG A 145 43.54 -0.77 -24.44
CA ARG A 145 43.98 -1.96 -25.20
C ARG A 145 43.78 -1.80 -26.69
N ASP A 146 42.65 -1.26 -27.12
CA ASP A 146 42.36 -1.01 -28.53
C ASP A 146 43.25 0.10 -29.11
N ALA A 147 43.58 1.14 -28.32
CA ALA A 147 44.50 2.19 -28.70
C ALA A 147 45.93 1.66 -28.85
N GLU A 148 46.41 0.85 -27.90
CA GLU A 148 47.70 0.16 -27.98
C GLU A 148 47.75 -0.79 -29.19
N ALA A 149 46.70 -1.56 -29.45
CA ALA A 149 46.59 -2.41 -30.63
C ALA A 149 46.64 -1.60 -31.93
N ARG A 150 45.96 -0.45 -32.00
CA ARG A 150 46.03 0.46 -33.16
C ARG A 150 47.43 1.05 -33.34
N LEU A 151 48.07 1.48 -32.26
CA LEU A 151 49.44 2.02 -32.31
C LEU A 151 50.45 0.97 -32.73
N THR A 152 50.32 -0.27 -32.24
CA THR A 152 51.20 -1.39 -32.64
C THR A 152 51.00 -1.76 -34.10
N LEU A 153 49.75 -1.85 -34.58
CA LEU A 153 49.46 -2.04 -36.00
C LEU A 153 50.02 -0.91 -36.88
N GLN A 154 49.87 0.36 -36.46
CA GLN A 154 50.45 1.50 -37.17
C GLN A 154 51.98 1.42 -37.22
N LYS A 155 52.63 1.09 -36.08
CA LYS A 155 54.08 0.90 -36.01
C LYS A 155 54.55 -0.25 -36.91
N GLN A 156 53.83 -1.36 -36.95
CA GLN A 156 54.13 -2.49 -37.83
C GLN A 156 53.99 -2.10 -39.30
N SER A 157 52.89 -1.44 -39.68
CA SER A 157 52.68 -0.95 -41.06
C SER A 157 53.77 0.04 -41.48
N TYR A 158 54.14 0.98 -40.60
CA TYR A 158 55.26 1.89 -40.83
C TYR A 158 56.60 1.15 -40.99
N LYS A 159 56.85 0.13 -40.16
CA LYS A 159 58.03 -0.72 -40.28
C LYS A 159 58.08 -1.44 -41.64
N GLU A 160 57.00 -2.11 -42.03
CA GLU A 160 56.91 -2.80 -43.33
C GLU A 160 57.11 -1.85 -44.53
N ALA A 161 56.60 -0.63 -44.43
CA ALA A 161 56.81 0.40 -45.45
C ALA A 161 58.30 0.82 -45.51
N THR A 162 58.93 1.10 -44.36
CA THR A 162 60.31 1.60 -44.28
C THR A 162 61.36 0.55 -44.67
N GLU A 163 61.11 -0.75 -44.46
CA GLU A 163 61.99 -1.85 -44.89
C GLU A 163 62.29 -1.81 -46.40
N LYS A 164 61.32 -1.40 -47.22
CA LYS A 164 61.42 -1.37 -48.69
C LYS A 164 62.10 -0.10 -49.23
N LEU A 165 62.35 0.91 -48.40
CA LEU A 165 62.76 2.25 -48.81
C LEU A 165 64.26 2.54 -48.65
N HIS A 166 65.11 1.53 -48.49
CA HIS A 166 66.55 1.70 -48.30
C HIS A 166 67.26 2.49 -49.41
N HIS A 167 66.70 2.49 -50.62
CA HIS A 167 67.21 3.26 -51.76
C HIS A 167 67.01 4.79 -51.62
N LEU A 168 66.19 5.24 -50.67
CA LEU A 168 65.96 6.67 -50.39
C LEU A 168 66.88 7.23 -49.28
N VAL A 169 67.73 6.38 -48.70
CA VAL A 169 68.68 6.74 -47.64
C VAL A 169 69.93 7.36 -48.26
N SER A 170 70.53 8.35 -47.57
CA SER A 170 71.79 8.95 -48.03
C SER A 170 72.90 7.92 -48.16
N THR A 171 73.58 7.96 -49.30
CA THR A 171 74.86 7.29 -49.53
C THR A 171 76.01 8.25 -49.21
N VAL A 172 77.25 7.75 -49.25
CA VAL A 172 78.44 8.57 -49.03
C VAL A 172 78.56 9.70 -50.07
N SER A 173 78.09 9.45 -51.30
CA SER A 173 78.20 10.36 -52.44
C SER A 173 76.94 11.20 -52.70
N VAL A 174 75.75 10.72 -52.31
CA VAL A 174 74.47 11.39 -52.61
C VAL A 174 73.60 11.47 -51.35
N SER A 175 73.11 12.67 -51.02
CA SER A 175 72.15 12.87 -49.93
C SER A 175 70.78 12.29 -50.28
N GLY A 176 70.22 11.50 -49.38
CA GLY A 176 68.87 10.94 -49.48
C GLY A 176 67.79 11.98 -49.20
N VAL A 177 66.56 11.67 -49.64
CA VAL A 177 65.40 12.58 -49.58
C VAL A 177 65.02 12.94 -48.13
N TYR A 178 65.26 12.02 -47.19
CA TYR A 178 64.91 12.18 -45.78
C TYR A 178 66.06 12.72 -44.92
N ARG A 179 67.16 13.18 -45.53
CA ARG A 179 68.30 13.77 -44.81
C ARG A 179 67.91 15.10 -44.18
N ARG A 180 68.05 15.19 -42.85
CA ARG A 180 67.71 16.41 -42.10
C ARG A 180 68.58 17.58 -42.58
N PRO A 181 68.01 18.75 -42.92
CA PRO A 181 68.78 19.99 -43.10
C PRO A 181 69.47 20.35 -41.77
N MET A 182 70.71 20.84 -41.79
CA MET A 182 71.48 21.18 -40.57
C MET A 182 70.90 22.33 -39.71
N VAL A 183 69.72 22.83 -40.05
CA VAL A 183 69.01 23.86 -39.30
C VAL A 183 68.32 23.22 -38.09
N PRO A 184 68.42 23.79 -36.87
CA PRO A 184 67.74 23.27 -35.68
C PRO A 184 66.24 23.61 -35.74
N CYS A 185 65.52 23.10 -36.75
CA CYS A 185 64.08 23.07 -36.78
C CYS A 185 63.61 21.72 -36.26
N SER A 186 62.77 21.75 -35.23
CA SER A 186 62.32 20.62 -34.43
C SER A 186 61.32 19.73 -35.18
N THR A 187 61.75 19.06 -36.25
CA THR A 187 60.94 18.02 -36.90
C THR A 187 61.30 16.66 -36.31
N MET A 188 60.77 16.38 -35.11
CA MET A 188 60.75 15.02 -34.59
C MET A 188 59.85 14.17 -35.50
N SER A 189 60.27 12.94 -35.84
CA SER A 189 59.45 12.00 -36.63
C SER A 189 58.22 11.55 -35.85
N VAL A 190 57.32 10.84 -36.56
CA VAL A 190 56.08 10.21 -36.10
C VAL A 190 56.25 9.41 -34.79
N TYR A 191 57.45 8.89 -34.50
CA TYR A 191 57.76 8.16 -33.26
C TYR A 191 59.01 8.66 -32.51
N GLY A 192 59.47 9.89 -32.75
CA GLY A 192 60.58 10.51 -32.01
C GLY A 192 62.01 10.17 -32.49
N SER A 193 62.16 9.27 -33.46
CA SER A 193 63.42 8.97 -34.17
C SER A 193 63.59 9.85 -35.42
N SER A 194 64.68 9.70 -36.18
CA SER A 194 64.79 10.30 -37.53
C SER A 194 64.23 9.31 -38.55
N VAL A 195 63.39 9.76 -39.49
CA VAL A 195 62.83 8.90 -40.56
C VAL A 195 63.95 8.19 -41.33
N GLU A 196 65.03 8.90 -41.65
CA GLU A 196 66.19 8.30 -42.32
C GLU A 196 66.89 7.24 -41.45
N GLY A 197 66.94 7.47 -40.13
CA GLY A 197 67.48 6.51 -39.16
C GLY A 197 66.63 5.23 -39.06
N ASP A 198 65.30 5.38 -39.04
CA ASP A 198 64.37 4.25 -39.02
C ASP A 198 64.47 3.41 -40.29
N ILE A 199 64.52 4.06 -41.47
CA ILE A 199 64.67 3.36 -42.76
C ILE A 199 65.98 2.59 -42.77
N ARG A 200 67.10 3.19 -42.33
CA ARG A 200 68.39 2.48 -42.27
C ARG A 200 68.33 1.29 -41.31
N HIS A 201 67.82 1.48 -40.09
CA HIS A 201 67.75 0.40 -39.09
C HIS A 201 66.83 -0.75 -39.51
N ASN A 202 65.63 -0.44 -40.01
CA ASN A 202 64.64 -1.45 -40.40
C ASN A 202 65.06 -2.19 -41.67
N SER A 203 65.56 -1.48 -42.69
CA SER A 203 66.05 -2.13 -43.91
C SER A 203 67.30 -2.98 -43.68
N GLU A 204 68.24 -2.53 -42.83
CA GLU A 204 69.36 -3.37 -42.40
C GLU A 204 68.85 -4.62 -41.66
N ALA A 205 67.91 -4.47 -40.73
CA ALA A 205 67.35 -5.59 -39.98
C ALA A 205 66.66 -6.61 -40.91
N ALA A 206 65.93 -6.15 -41.94
CA ALA A 206 65.27 -7.00 -42.93
C ALA A 206 66.25 -7.67 -43.91
N LEU A 207 67.30 -6.98 -44.34
CA LEU A 207 68.29 -7.48 -45.30
C LEU A 207 69.40 -8.31 -44.64
N ARG A 208 69.69 -8.12 -43.34
CA ARG A 208 70.74 -8.85 -42.59
C ARG A 208 70.64 -10.38 -42.76
N PRO A 209 69.47 -11.04 -42.59
CA PRO A 209 69.37 -12.48 -42.78
C PRO A 209 69.69 -12.91 -44.21
N GLN A 210 69.29 -12.12 -45.22
CA GLN A 210 69.57 -12.41 -46.63
C GLN A 210 71.07 -12.22 -46.94
N HIS A 211 71.70 -11.17 -46.40
CA HIS A 211 73.14 -10.97 -46.51
C HIS A 211 73.93 -12.11 -45.84
N ILE A 212 73.54 -12.52 -44.63
CA ILE A 212 74.17 -13.66 -43.94
C ILE A 212 74.03 -14.94 -44.76
N ARG A 213 72.86 -15.19 -45.38
CA ARG A 213 72.65 -16.34 -46.27
C ARG A 213 73.55 -16.28 -47.51
N LYS A 214 73.57 -15.16 -48.23
CA LYS A 214 74.44 -14.97 -49.40
C LYS A 214 75.92 -15.15 -49.06
N VAL A 215 76.38 -14.59 -47.93
CA VAL A 215 77.76 -14.74 -47.46
C VAL A 215 78.07 -16.20 -47.09
N ARG A 216 77.13 -16.92 -46.47
CA ARG A 216 77.30 -18.36 -46.22
C ARG A 216 77.32 -19.18 -47.49
N GLU A 217 76.50 -18.84 -48.47
CA GLU A 217 76.47 -19.51 -49.77
C GLU A 217 77.76 -19.28 -50.56
N THR A 218 78.27 -18.04 -50.60
CA THR A 218 79.57 -17.74 -51.23
C THR A 218 80.73 -18.41 -50.49
N LEU A 219 80.71 -18.47 -49.16
CA LEU A 219 81.72 -19.23 -48.41
C LEU A 219 81.66 -20.74 -48.71
N LYS A 220 80.45 -21.30 -48.89
CA LYS A 220 80.28 -22.70 -49.30
C LYS A 220 80.77 -22.95 -50.72
N THR A 221 80.55 -22.04 -51.66
CA THR A 221 81.07 -22.18 -53.03
C THR A 221 82.59 -22.08 -53.05
N VAL A 222 83.18 -21.16 -52.30
CA VAL A 222 84.65 -21.04 -52.15
C VAL A 222 85.26 -22.28 -51.50
N LEU A 223 84.63 -22.86 -50.47
CA LEU A 223 85.07 -24.13 -49.88
C LEU A 223 84.96 -25.30 -50.86
N LYS A 224 83.92 -25.33 -51.70
CA LYS A 224 83.72 -26.38 -52.72
C LYS A 224 84.71 -26.25 -53.89
N GLU A 225 85.05 -25.03 -54.31
CA GLU A 225 86.15 -24.78 -55.27
C GLU A 225 87.50 -25.20 -54.70
N ARG A 226 87.71 -25.03 -53.39
CA ARG A 226 88.93 -25.47 -52.69
C ARG A 226 89.06 -26.99 -52.55
N GLN A 227 87.94 -27.73 -52.55
CA GLN A 227 87.94 -29.20 -52.51
C GLN A 227 88.12 -29.85 -53.90
N ASN A 228 87.82 -29.14 -55.00
CA ASN A 228 88.00 -29.66 -56.36
C ASN A 228 89.45 -29.54 -56.89
N ASN A 229 90.31 -28.76 -56.23
CA ASN A 229 91.75 -28.72 -56.49
C ASN A 229 92.54 -29.48 -55.40
N GLY A 230 92.44 -30.81 -55.42
CA GLY A 230 93.45 -31.73 -54.89
C GLY A 230 93.43 -32.09 -53.39
N GLY A 231 92.99 -33.33 -53.09
CA GLY A 231 93.75 -34.30 -52.27
C GLY A 231 93.70 -34.28 -50.72
N VAL A 232 92.79 -35.09 -50.17
CA VAL A 232 92.62 -35.61 -48.77
C VAL A 232 93.74 -36.65 -48.46
N PRO A 233 94.18 -37.04 -47.21
CA PRO A 233 93.40 -37.49 -46.00
C PRO A 233 94.01 -37.10 -44.61
N ALA A 234 93.54 -37.49 -43.41
CA ALA A 234 92.30 -38.00 -42.79
C ALA A 234 92.51 -38.00 -41.24
N ALA A 235 91.38 -38.01 -40.50
CA ALA A 235 91.11 -38.58 -39.15
C ALA A 235 92.13 -38.44 -37.99
N THR A 236 91.77 -37.82 -36.85
CA THR A 236 91.18 -38.42 -35.62
C THR A 236 91.07 -37.28 -34.58
N GLY A 237 90.20 -37.17 -33.58
CA GLY A 237 89.12 -37.96 -32.97
C GLY A 237 88.89 -37.36 -31.57
N GLU A 238 87.61 -37.19 -31.17
CA GLU A 238 87.09 -37.18 -29.77
C GLU A 238 87.51 -36.03 -28.80
N GLY A 239 86.66 -35.46 -27.94
CA GLY A 239 85.30 -35.85 -27.55
C GLY A 239 84.59 -34.87 -26.61
N TYR A 240 83.35 -35.27 -26.31
CA TYR A 240 82.48 -34.99 -25.15
C TYR A 240 82.32 -33.57 -24.59
N SER A 241 81.08 -33.08 -24.58
CA SER A 241 80.36 -32.95 -23.31
C SER A 241 78.84 -32.83 -23.47
N THR A 242 78.20 -33.49 -22.52
CA THR A 242 76.80 -33.86 -22.39
C THR A 242 75.98 -32.74 -21.74
N TRP A 243 74.68 -32.73 -22.09
CA TRP A 243 73.51 -32.01 -21.56
C TRP A 243 73.45 -31.82 -20.02
N PRO A 244 72.66 -30.85 -19.49
CA PRO A 244 71.22 -31.10 -19.21
C PRO A 244 70.34 -29.83 -19.43
N ASN A 245 69.11 -29.87 -19.93
CA ASN A 245 67.85 -30.44 -19.44
C ASN A 245 67.42 -30.01 -18.02
N GLN A 246 66.49 -29.05 -17.93
CA GLN A 246 65.57 -28.74 -16.80
C GLN A 246 64.84 -27.43 -17.16
N GLY A 247 63.55 -27.18 -16.94
CA GLY A 247 62.40 -27.92 -16.40
C GLY A 247 61.17 -27.08 -16.77
N ARG A 248 60.11 -27.68 -17.32
CA ARG A 248 58.88 -28.07 -16.60
C ARG A 248 58.28 -26.95 -15.74
N VAL A 249 57.20 -26.32 -16.23
CA VAL A 249 55.94 -26.16 -15.48
C VAL A 249 54.79 -26.18 -16.49
N THR A 250 54.04 -27.28 -16.48
CA THR A 250 52.68 -27.38 -17.03
C THR A 250 51.85 -27.95 -15.90
N ASP A 251 51.04 -27.13 -15.27
CA ASP A 251 49.98 -27.56 -14.37
C ASP A 251 48.72 -26.73 -14.71
N ASP A 252 47.72 -27.46 -15.19
CA ASP A 252 46.36 -27.48 -14.69
C ASP A 252 45.63 -26.15 -14.41
N ALA A 253 44.55 -25.91 -15.15
CA ALA A 253 43.20 -26.24 -14.68
C ALA A 253 42.10 -25.38 -15.35
N LYS A 254 41.11 -26.08 -15.92
CA LYS A 254 39.66 -25.80 -15.83
C LYS A 254 39.21 -24.33 -15.84
N GLY A 255 38.85 -23.84 -17.02
CA GLY A 255 37.76 -22.86 -17.18
C GLY A 255 36.50 -23.59 -17.64
N ARG A 256 35.64 -23.99 -16.69
CA ARG A 256 34.30 -24.48 -16.98
C ARG A 256 33.47 -23.35 -17.59
N ASP A 257 32.84 -23.64 -18.71
CA ASP A 257 31.68 -22.90 -19.20
C ASP A 257 30.58 -22.93 -18.14
N ASN A 258 30.52 -21.92 -17.29
CA ASN A 258 29.37 -21.64 -16.45
C ASN A 258 28.29 -20.99 -17.33
N VAL A 259 27.66 -21.80 -18.19
CA VAL A 259 26.35 -21.47 -18.72
C VAL A 259 25.36 -21.63 -17.57
N SER A 260 25.16 -20.55 -16.82
CA SER A 260 24.04 -20.44 -15.89
C SER A 260 22.75 -20.30 -16.70
N SER A 261 22.23 -21.44 -17.15
CA SER A 261 20.84 -21.60 -17.56
C SER A 261 19.94 -21.30 -16.36
N PHE A 262 19.33 -20.11 -16.32
CA PHE A 262 18.24 -19.84 -15.40
C PHE A 262 16.96 -20.49 -15.93
N ARG A 263 16.65 -21.68 -15.42
CA ARG A 263 15.27 -22.19 -15.42
C ARG A 263 14.44 -21.31 -14.50
N ILE A 264 13.51 -20.56 -15.08
CA ILE A 264 12.47 -19.84 -14.33
C ILE A 264 11.54 -20.91 -13.73
N PHE A 265 11.79 -21.29 -12.48
CA PHE A 265 10.76 -21.93 -11.68
C PHE A 265 9.78 -20.85 -11.22
N ARG A 266 8.58 -20.90 -11.79
CA ARG A 266 7.38 -20.32 -11.17
C ARG A 266 7.19 -20.94 -9.78
N GLY A 267 6.83 -20.09 -8.81
CA GLY A 267 6.05 -20.47 -7.64
C GLY A 267 6.84 -20.88 -6.40
N ALA A 268 7.12 -19.91 -5.52
CA ALA A 268 7.38 -20.14 -4.10
C ALA A 268 7.21 -18.83 -3.31
N TRP A 269 5.97 -18.36 -3.16
CA TRP A 269 5.66 -17.41 -2.09
C TRP A 269 5.27 -18.22 -0.85
N ASN A 270 5.87 -17.88 0.28
CA ASN A 270 5.76 -18.51 1.60
C ASN A 270 6.70 -19.69 1.87
N ARG A 271 7.98 -19.39 2.14
CA ARG A 271 8.68 -19.99 3.29
C ARG A 271 9.48 -18.91 4.02
N SER A 272 9.16 -18.80 5.30
CA SER A 272 9.70 -17.89 6.29
C SER A 272 11.21 -18.07 6.56
N ARG A 273 11.80 -16.99 7.05
CA ARG A 273 13.07 -16.84 7.80
C ARG A 273 14.30 -16.52 6.95
N ILE A 274 14.42 -15.25 6.54
CA ILE A 274 15.65 -14.45 6.59
C ILE A 274 15.24 -12.97 6.46
N ASP A 275 15.82 -12.16 7.32
CA ASP A 275 15.67 -10.71 7.38
C ASP A 275 16.19 -10.01 6.12
N GLY A 276 15.53 -8.89 5.79
CA GLY A 276 16.13 -7.83 4.99
C GLY A 276 15.69 -7.79 3.52
N ARG A 277 14.79 -6.84 3.26
CA ARG A 277 14.60 -6.14 1.97
C ARG A 277 14.13 -7.00 0.79
N SER A 278 12.82 -7.05 0.57
CA SER A 278 12.31 -7.03 -0.81
C SER A 278 11.02 -6.22 -0.94
N LEU A 279 11.12 -5.17 -1.74
CA LEU A 279 10.04 -4.48 -2.46
C LEU A 279 10.59 -4.25 -3.89
N PRO A 280 9.77 -3.97 -4.93
CA PRO A 280 8.44 -4.47 -5.30
C PRO A 280 8.41 -4.90 -6.79
N PRO A 281 7.22 -5.03 -7.42
CA PRO A 281 6.96 -4.07 -8.50
C PRO A 281 5.60 -3.38 -8.34
N ILE A 282 5.62 -2.06 -8.53
CA ILE A 282 4.44 -1.26 -8.84
C ILE A 282 4.22 -1.40 -10.35
N THR A 283 3.11 -1.99 -10.78
CA THR A 283 2.69 -1.89 -12.17
C THR A 283 1.99 -0.53 -12.37
N SER A 284 2.76 0.50 -12.73
CA SER A 284 2.19 1.68 -13.37
C SER A 284 1.97 1.38 -14.85
N SER A 285 0.70 1.22 -15.22
CA SER A 285 0.23 1.14 -16.60
C SER A 285 0.73 2.35 -17.41
N SER A 286 1.66 2.11 -18.33
CA SER A 286 2.13 3.09 -19.31
C SER A 286 1.87 2.57 -20.72
N ALA A 287 1.08 3.35 -21.46
CA ALA A 287 1.02 3.54 -22.91
C ALA A 287 1.21 2.34 -23.85
N GLY A 288 0.11 1.95 -24.51
CA GLY A 288 0.11 1.16 -25.75
C GLY A 288 -1.24 1.28 -26.45
N ASN A 289 -1.28 2.10 -27.51
CA ASN A 289 -2.42 2.32 -28.41
C ASN A 289 -2.85 1.01 -29.10
N GLY A 290 -4.15 0.71 -29.16
CA GLY A 290 -4.67 -0.30 -30.10
C GLY A 290 -5.99 -0.99 -29.74
N ASN A 291 -7.09 -0.39 -30.21
CA ASN A 291 -8.34 -1.02 -30.68
C ASN A 291 -9.05 -2.16 -29.89
N LYS A 292 -10.24 -1.80 -29.38
CA LYS A 292 -11.53 -2.49 -29.53
C LYS A 292 -11.53 -4.04 -29.44
N HIS A 293 -11.80 -4.55 -28.25
CA HIS A 293 -12.86 -5.54 -28.02
C HIS A 293 -13.23 -5.54 -26.53
N LEU A 294 -14.48 -5.17 -26.24
CA LEU A 294 -15.12 -5.30 -24.94
C LEU A 294 -15.32 -6.79 -24.64
N GLY A 295 -14.33 -7.40 -24.00
CA GLY A 295 -14.44 -8.69 -23.32
C GLY A 295 -14.50 -8.44 -21.82
N ASN A 296 -15.63 -8.79 -21.21
CA ASN A 296 -15.92 -8.62 -19.79
C ASN A 296 -14.79 -9.17 -18.91
N VAL A 297 -13.99 -8.26 -18.35
CA VAL A 297 -13.15 -8.56 -17.19
C VAL A 297 -14.05 -8.49 -15.98
N VAL A 298 -14.41 -9.67 -15.47
CA VAL A 298 -15.00 -9.86 -14.15
C VAL A 298 -14.07 -9.20 -13.13
N GLN A 299 -14.43 -8.01 -12.67
CA GLN A 299 -13.87 -7.46 -11.45
C GLN A 299 -14.21 -8.43 -10.33
N HIS A 300 -13.22 -9.15 -9.82
CA HIS A 300 -13.29 -9.68 -8.47
C HIS A 300 -13.12 -8.49 -7.50
N SER A 301 -14.14 -7.63 -7.47
CA SER A 301 -14.40 -6.76 -6.33
C SER A 301 -14.97 -7.65 -5.24
N CYS A 302 -14.09 -8.35 -4.49
CA CYS A 302 -14.46 -8.97 -3.22
C CYS A 302 -14.62 -7.90 -2.14
N ILE A 303 -15.38 -6.86 -2.45
CA ILE A 303 -16.09 -6.05 -1.49
C ILE A 303 -17.50 -6.13 -2.04
N ASP A 304 -18.20 -7.20 -1.68
CA ASP A 304 -19.65 -7.20 -1.79
C ASP A 304 -20.10 -5.90 -1.13
N ALA A 305 -20.69 -5.04 -1.95
CA ALA A 305 -21.47 -3.93 -1.49
C ALA A 305 -22.59 -4.54 -0.63
N PHE A 306 -22.33 -4.68 0.66
CA PHE A 306 -23.38 -4.64 1.65
C PHE A 306 -23.97 -3.23 1.53
N GLU A 307 -24.85 -3.03 0.56
CA GLU A 307 -25.87 -2.00 0.67
C GLU A 307 -26.65 -2.36 1.93
N PRO A 308 -26.54 -1.55 2.99
CA PRO A 308 -27.33 -1.81 4.18
C PRO A 308 -28.78 -1.66 3.73
N LEU A 309 -29.58 -2.71 3.90
CA LEU A 309 -31.03 -2.71 3.67
C LEU A 309 -31.79 -1.72 4.59
N TYR A 310 -31.04 -0.92 5.35
CA TYR A 310 -31.50 0.17 6.17
C TYR A 310 -30.93 1.46 5.60
N ASP A 311 -31.84 2.38 5.32
CA ASP A 311 -31.62 3.74 4.87
C ASP A 311 -30.47 4.39 5.67
N THR A 312 -29.26 4.37 5.10
CA THR A 312 -28.03 4.70 5.81
C THR A 312 -27.97 6.17 6.17
N GLU A 313 -28.65 7.00 5.38
CA GLU A 313 -28.69 8.45 5.54
C GLU A 313 -29.62 8.85 6.70
N THR A 314 -30.81 8.25 6.82
CA THR A 314 -31.68 8.46 7.99
C THR A 314 -31.12 7.81 9.25
N ALA A 315 -30.46 6.65 9.15
CA ALA A 315 -29.72 6.07 10.26
C ALA A 315 -28.46 6.88 10.62
N ALA A 316 -27.80 7.55 9.69
CA ALA A 316 -26.68 8.47 9.96
C ALA A 316 -27.17 9.75 10.64
N LEU A 317 -28.29 10.32 10.18
CA LEU A 317 -28.93 11.49 10.76
C LEU A 317 -29.49 11.22 12.17
N LEU A 318 -30.00 10.01 12.44
CA LEU A 318 -30.41 9.57 13.79
C LEU A 318 -29.23 9.13 14.68
N ARG A 319 -28.10 8.70 14.08
CA ARG A 319 -26.83 8.40 14.77
C ARG A 319 -25.99 9.64 15.07
N CYS A 320 -26.37 10.81 14.54
CA CYS A 320 -25.87 12.10 15.02
C CYS A 320 -26.41 12.41 16.43
N VAL A 321 -26.18 11.51 17.39
CA VAL A 321 -25.71 11.98 18.70
C VAL A 321 -24.37 12.62 18.36
N ASP A 322 -24.34 13.95 18.42
CA ASP A 322 -23.26 14.75 17.87
C ASP A 322 -21.91 14.14 18.26
N THR A 323 -21.13 13.67 17.27
CA THR A 323 -19.78 13.16 17.55
C THR A 323 -18.95 14.20 18.30
N LYS A 324 -19.28 15.48 18.09
CA LYS A 324 -18.82 16.65 18.86
C LYS A 324 -19.31 16.67 20.31
N GLU A 325 -20.56 16.29 20.62
CA GLU A 325 -21.07 16.14 21.98
C GLU A 325 -20.39 14.98 22.70
N ILE A 326 -20.25 13.81 22.08
CA ILE A 326 -19.53 12.66 22.67
C ILE A 326 -18.06 13.04 22.91
N GLN A 327 -17.44 13.73 21.95
CA GLN A 327 -16.07 14.23 22.08
C GLN A 327 -15.94 15.33 23.15
N ALA A 328 -16.97 16.18 23.34
CA ALA A 328 -17.01 17.21 24.39
C ALA A 328 -17.25 16.61 25.79
N LEU A 329 -18.10 15.58 25.89
CA LEU A 329 -18.40 14.88 27.15
C LEU A 329 -17.23 14.02 27.64
N HIS A 330 -16.58 13.29 26.73
CA HIS A 330 -15.50 12.37 27.09
C HIS A 330 -14.09 13.02 27.04
N GLY A 331 -13.91 14.11 26.28
CA GLY A 331 -12.64 14.83 26.20
C GLY A 331 -11.43 13.91 25.95
N THR A 332 -10.29 14.22 26.59
CA THR A 332 -9.09 13.37 26.65
C THR A 332 -9.11 12.38 27.82
N LYS A 333 -10.20 12.27 28.57
CA LYS A 333 -10.24 11.42 29.77
C LYS A 333 -10.36 9.94 29.37
N PRO A 334 -9.61 9.03 30.02
CA PRO A 334 -9.75 7.59 29.79
C PRO A 334 -11.18 7.14 30.14
N PHE A 335 -11.72 6.25 29.30
CA PHE A 335 -13.06 5.71 29.45
C PHE A 335 -13.19 4.94 30.77
N VAL A 336 -14.05 5.42 31.67
CA VAL A 336 -14.43 4.73 32.92
C VAL A 336 -15.89 4.34 32.77
N VAL A 337 -16.18 3.05 32.63
CA VAL A 337 -17.56 2.54 32.68
C VAL A 337 -18.05 2.73 34.12
N PRO A 338 -19.07 3.58 34.37
CA PRO A 338 -19.66 3.65 35.70
C PRO A 338 -20.30 2.29 36.01
N ALA A 339 -19.97 1.72 37.17
CA ALA A 339 -20.59 0.48 37.63
C ALA A 339 -22.13 0.63 37.63
N PRO A 340 -22.89 -0.41 37.25
CA PRO A 340 -24.34 -0.31 37.18
C PRO A 340 -24.88 0.11 38.55
N ARG A 341 -25.55 1.27 38.59
CA ARG A 341 -26.27 1.70 39.79
C ARG A 341 -27.35 0.65 40.05
N ARG A 342 -27.14 -0.20 41.06
CA ARG A 342 -28.20 -1.03 41.62
C ARG A 342 -29.28 -0.08 42.11
N VAL A 343 -30.38 0.01 41.38
CA VAL A 343 -31.60 0.66 41.86
C VAL A 343 -32.11 -0.24 42.99
N PRO A 344 -32.20 0.23 44.25
CA PRO A 344 -32.82 -0.56 45.30
C PRO A 344 -34.29 -0.78 44.93
N LEU A 345 -34.70 -2.05 44.97
CA LEU A 345 -36.08 -2.51 44.74
C LEU A 345 -37.05 -1.92 45.77
#